data_AF-A0A2H9MT40-F1
#
_entry.id   AF-A0A2H9MT40-F1
#
_cell.length_a   1.000
_cell.length_b   1.000
_cell.length_c   1.000
_cell.angle_alpha   90.00
_cell.angle_beta   90.00
_cell.angle_gamma   90.00
#
_symmetry.space_group_name_H-M   'P 1'
#
loop_
_entity.id
_entity.type
_entity.pdbx_description
1 polymer ?
#
loop_
_entity_poly.entity_id
_entity_poly.type
_entity_poly.pdbx_seq_one_letter_code
_entity_poly.pdbx_strand_id
1 'polypeptide(L)' 'DPTGAGDSFAGAMIGYLASKNSTNLSEIKKAVVYGNVLGSFAVERYGLDGLLNLRKSDILRRVRTYEKMIRF' A
#
# COMPACT_ATOMS: atom_id res chain seq x y z
N ASP A 1 1.24 9.42 13.73
CA ASP A 1 1.87 10.65 13.21
C ASP A 1 1.57 10.63 11.72
N PRO A 2 0.83 11.60 11.16
CA PRO A 2 0.39 11.56 9.77
C PRO A 2 1.49 11.89 8.75
N THR A 3 2.67 12.31 9.23
CA THR A 3 3.80 12.72 8.37
C THR A 3 4.29 11.54 7.53
N GLY A 4 4.41 11.72 6.21
CA GLY A 4 4.90 10.69 5.28
C GLY A 4 3.85 9.68 4.77
N ALA A 5 2.57 9.82 5.17
CA ALA A 5 1.50 8.96 4.66
C ALA A 5 1.22 9.16 3.16
N GLY A 6 1.27 10.41 2.69
CA GLY A 6 1.12 10.74 1.27
C GLY A 6 2.28 10.21 0.43
N ASP A 7 3.52 10.37 0.90
CA ASP A 7 4.70 9.86 0.21
C ASP A 7 4.74 8.33 0.18
N SER A 8 4.32 7.67 1.27
CA SER A 8 4.17 6.22 1.33
C SER A 8 3.10 5.70 0.38
N PHE A 9 1.97 6.41 0.27
CA PHE A 9 0.93 6.11 -0.71
C PHE A 9 1.47 6.24 -2.15
N ALA A 10 2.10 7.37 -2.47
CA ALA A 10 2.61 7.65 -3.80
C ALA A 10 3.71 6.65 -4.19
N GLY A 11 4.66 6.38 -3.29
CA GLY A 11 5.74 5.42 -3.51
C GLY A 11 5.22 4.00 -3.73
N ALA A 12 4.24 3.56 -2.97
CA ALA A 12 3.60 2.25 -3.14
C ALA A 12 2.85 2.13 -4.47
N MET A 13 2.11 3.18 -4.85
CA MET A 13 1.35 3.22 -6.09
C MET A 13 2.28 3.18 -7.30
N ILE A 14 3.31 4.04 -7.33
CA ILE A 14 4.28 4.10 -8.41
C ILE A 14 5.10 2.80 -8.47
N GLY A 15 5.56 2.28 -7.33
CA GLY A 15 6.30 1.02 -7.26
C GLY A 15 5.49 -0.17 -7.76
N TYR A 16 4.19 -0.23 -7.45
CA TYR A 16 3.30 -1.26 -7.98
C TYR A 16 3.18 -1.17 -9.50
N LEU A 17 2.89 0.02 -10.04
CA LEU A 17 2.75 0.22 -11.49
C LEU A 17 4.05 -0.08 -12.24
N ALA A 18 5.19 0.34 -11.70
CA ALA A 18 6.51 0.03 -12.24
C ALA A 18 6.76 -1.50 -12.27
N SER A 19 6.38 -2.22 -11.21
CA SER A 19 6.54 -3.69 -11.15
C SER A 19 5.68 -4.46 -12.16
N LYS A 20 4.58 -3.84 -12.61
CA LYS A 20 3.65 -4.42 -13.58
C LYS A 20 3.89 -3.95 -15.00
N ASN A 21 4.69 -2.90 -15.18
CA ASN A 21 4.93 -2.23 -16.47
C ASN A 21 3.61 -1.97 -17.24
N SER A 22 2.55 -1.61 -16.52
CA SER A 22 1.21 -1.43 -17.08
C SER A 22 0.44 -0.37 -16.30
N THR A 23 -0.22 0.52 -17.03
CA THR A 23 -1.04 1.62 -16.51
C THR A 23 -2.52 1.43 -16.87
N ASN A 24 -2.93 0.20 -17.15
CA ASN A 24 -4.33 -0.07 -17.42
C ASN A 24 -5.19 0.17 -16.16
N LEU A 25 -6.50 0.38 -16.35
CA LEU A 25 -7.41 0.74 -15.26
C LEU A 25 -7.46 -0.32 -14.13
N SER A 26 -7.28 -1.59 -14.46
CA SER A 26 -7.25 -2.67 -13.45
C SER A 26 -6.01 -2.56 -12.56
N GLU A 27 -4.84 -2.32 -13.16
CA GLU A 27 -3.59 -2.14 -12.43
C GLU A 27 -3.55 -0.83 -11.65
N ILE A 28 -4.14 0.25 -12.17
CA ILE A 28 -4.32 1.50 -11.41
C ILE A 28 -5.20 1.26 -10.16
N LYS A 29 -6.32 0.54 -10.30
CA LYS A 29 -7.18 0.20 -9.15
C LYS A 29 -6.41 -0.58 -8.08
N LYS A 30 -5.61 -1.57 -8.49
CA LYS A 30 -4.75 -2.32 -7.56
C LYS A 30 -3.69 -1.42 -6.93
N ALA A 31 -3.03 -0.56 -7.71
CA ALA A 31 -2.01 0.37 -7.23
C ALA A 31 -2.54 1.30 -6.13
N VAL A 32 -3.78 1.79 -6.28
CA VAL A 32 -4.46 2.61 -5.26
C VAL A 32 -4.70 1.82 -3.96
N VAL A 33 -5.05 0.53 -4.05
CA VAL A 33 -5.19 -0.34 -2.86
C VAL A 33 -3.86 -0.51 -2.14
N TYR A 34 -2.77 -0.77 -2.87
CA TYR A 34 -1.42 -0.85 -2.29
C TYR A 34 -0.98 0.49 -1.66
N GLY A 35 -1.30 1.61 -2.32
CA GLY A 35 -1.12 2.96 -1.80
C GLY A 35 -1.80 3.16 -0.45
N ASN A 36 -3.09 2.86 -0.36
CA ASN A 36 -3.87 3.01 0.86
C ASN A 36 -3.32 2.15 2.00
N VAL A 37 -2.91 0.91 1.70
CA VAL A 37 -2.31 0.01 2.69
C VAL A 37 -1.00 0.58 3.24
N LEU A 38 -0.09 1.05 2.38
CA LEU A 38 1.20 1.60 2.84
C LEU A 38 1.03 2.96 3.54
N GLY A 39 0.14 3.82 3.05
CA GLY A 39 -0.24 5.05 3.75
C GLY A 39 -0.84 4.78 5.13
N SER A 40 -1.63 3.71 5.28
CA SER A 40 -2.19 3.31 6.58
C SER A 40 -1.11 2.90 7.59
N PHE A 41 -0.06 2.20 7.15
CA PHE A 41 1.06 1.83 8.02
C PHE A 41 1.89 3.05 8.47
N ALA A 42 2.05 4.04 7.60
CA ALA A 42 2.73 5.29 7.94
C ALA A 42 1.99 6.06 9.05
N VAL A 43 0.66 6.14 8.99
CA VAL A 43 -0.13 6.85 10.02
C VAL A 43 -0.30 6.06 11.33
N GLU A 44 -0.35 4.72 11.26
CA GLU A 44 -0.57 3.81 12.40
C GLU A 44 0.58 3.76 13.41
N ARG A 45 1.62 4.61 13.26
CA ARG A 45 2.82 4.61 14.12
C ARG A 45 3.57 3.28 14.09
N TYR A 46 3.65 2.62 12.93
CA TYR A 46 4.80 1.76 12.69
C TYR A 46 5.99 2.72 12.54
N GLY A 47 6.72 2.99 13.63
CA GLY A 47 8.02 3.66 13.56
C GLY A 47 8.96 2.91 12.60
N LEU A 48 10.20 3.39 12.43
CA LEU A 48 11.19 2.72 11.56
C LEU A 48 11.28 1.20 11.82
N ASP A 49 11.18 0.78 13.08
CA ASP A 49 11.18 -0.64 13.48
C ASP A 49 10.03 -1.46 12.90
N GLY A 50 8.86 -0.84 12.74
CA GLY A 50 7.69 -1.47 12.16
C GLY A 50 7.82 -1.65 10.65
N LEU A 51 8.40 -0.66 9.97
CA LEU A 51 8.72 -0.72 8.53
C LEU A 51 9.87 -1.71 8.25
N LEU A 52 10.89 -1.74 9.12
CA LEU A 52 12.04 -2.66 9.02
C LEU A 52 11.62 -4.13 9.19
N ASN A 53 10.59 -4.40 10.00
CA ASN A 53 10.04 -5.74 10.19
C ASN A 53 8.86 -6.07 9.26
N LEU A 54 8.48 -5.15 8.35
CA LEU A 54 7.35 -5.32 7.47
C LEU A 54 7.69 -6.35 6.36
N ARG A 55 7.12 -7.55 6.47
CA ARG A 55 7.30 -8.58 5.44
C ARG A 55 6.28 -8.39 4.33
N LYS A 56 6.66 -8.79 3.12
CA LYS A 56 5.76 -8.81 1.95
C LYS A 56 4.45 -9.58 2.22
N SER A 57 4.50 -10.62 3.06
CA SER A 57 3.33 -11.39 3.51
C SER A 57 2.31 -10.55 4.29
N ASP A 58 2.77 -9.59 5.09
CA ASP A 58 1.94 -8.75 5.94
C ASP A 58 1.24 -7.67 5.11
N ILE A 59 1.96 -7.11 4.12
CA ILE A 59 1.37 -6.23 3.10
C ILE A 59 0.27 -6.98 2.34
N LEU A 60 0.57 -8.19 1.82
CA LEU A 60 -0.42 -8.98 1.08
C LEU A 60 -1.63 -9.36 1.93
N ARG A 61 -1.45 -9.61 3.23
CA ARG A 61 -2.56 -9.87 4.15
C ARG A 61 -3.46 -8.64 4.28
N ARG A 62 -2.87 -7.45 4.47
CA ARG A 62 -3.63 -6.19 4.60
C ARG A 62 -4.33 -5.82 3.29
N VAL A 63 -3.68 -6.01 2.14
CA VAL A 63 -4.29 -5.83 0.81
C VAL A 63 -5.52 -6.73 0.65
N ARG A 64 -5.44 -8.02 1.00
CA ARG A 64 -6.59 -8.94 0.93
C ARG A 64 -7.75 -8.49 1.85
N THR A 65 -7.45 -7.98 3.03
CA THR A 65 -8.48 -7.42 3.93
C THR A 65 -9.15 -6.20 3.30
N TYR A 66 -8.36 -5.29 2.72
CA TYR A 66 -8.87 -4.12 2.02
C TYR A 66 -9.72 -4.51 0.80
N GLU A 67 -9.26 -5.45 -0.02
CA GLU A 67 -10.02 -5.96 -1.18
C GLU A 67 -11.36 -6.57 -0.76
N LYS A 68 -11.43 -7.25 0.39
CA LYS A 68 -12.69 -7.76 0.95
C LYS A 68 -13.61 -6.64 1.44
N MET A 69 -13.07 -5.55 1.98
CA MET A 69 -13.88 -4.41 2.45
C MET A 69 -14.47 -3.58 1.30
N ILE A 70 -13.80 -3.54 0.15
CA ILE A 70 -14.24 -2.74 -1.02
C ILE A 70 -14.99 -3.55 -2.08
N ARG A 71 -15.05 -4.88 -1.95
CA ARG A 71 -15.94 -5.74 -2.75
C ARG A 71 -17.31 -5.78 -2.07
N PHE A 72 -18.27 -5.05 -2.63
CA PHE A 72 -19.71 -5.21 -2.38
C PHE A 72 -20.27 -6.34 -3.25
#